data_AF-A0ABD3NH60-F1
#
_entry.id   AF-A0ABD3NH60-F1
#
_cell.length_a   1.000
_cell.length_b   1.000
_cell.length_c   1.000
_cell.angle_alpha   90.00
_cell.angle_beta   90.00
_cell.angle_gamma   90.00
#
_symmetry.space_group_name_H-M   'P 1'
#
loop_
_entity.id
_entity.type
_entity.pdbx_description
1 polymer ?
#
loop_
_entity_poly.entity_id
_entity_poly.type
_entity_poly.pdbx_seq_one_letter_code
_entity_poly.pdbx_strand_id
1 'polypeptide(L)'
;MSAIPKHRASMNKVDFSGLTNELTSRIAHDLNLDKYVSKNSRAPDGLSISIAKMTPEETRHVLEDFVEHHPDAERQVARLVLQHLGINKSVFLSPQVSSITNDSAGQIMASPTSSFVDLNESIPLKHSDDDIMPNLSPVSWLSEDSWSSMSYNDKLGFMEHLTNGKFRSEHIYEAQTRSIFYPTAEMFKHSTIAFGKGIDRVVLGNGPRRVLIIVGIHGNEPCGVEAVKLMLQRKALFTGDSSVKAKDLYENDNWKLPIEALFSSLTIEVIIGNPKALEQNTRFLKKNPNRLFDIHMICNDAAAEDEGYTYELQRAKLISESIRCADFVLDIHSTSADVGSFALPSSMDLSEQLAECLPVKYVIESLAHMTLDGGTTVDCAKLHFVPAICVECGQHCHVDIVARAAAVISAFLTMQTSERDSLACCNKHDKPLAMRCEYAERVQSGFEWLNQFPEFSFVPESTPVFRTDERGDVLAPEGGAFIVMPTSHPVDGEEALFWASAK
;
A
#
# COMPACT_ATOMS: atom_id res chain seq x y z
N MET A 1 37.48 39.16 -8.05
CA MET A 1 36.53 38.81 -9.13
C MET A 1 36.68 37.32 -9.42
N SER A 2 35.89 36.47 -8.76
CA SER A 2 35.81 35.04 -9.02
C SER A 2 34.40 34.72 -9.47
N ALA A 3 34.27 34.12 -10.66
CA ALA A 3 33.01 33.84 -11.32
C ALA A 3 32.24 32.71 -10.61
N ILE A 4 30.95 32.94 -10.38
CA ILE A 4 29.98 31.97 -9.89
C ILE A 4 29.64 30.98 -11.02
N PRO A 5 29.61 29.66 -10.81
CA PRO A 5 29.18 28.72 -11.83
C PRO A 5 27.67 28.79 -12.02
N LYS A 6 27.22 29.00 -13.27
CA LYS A 6 25.81 28.87 -13.66
C LYS A 6 25.46 27.37 -13.73
N HIS A 7 24.63 26.88 -12.81
CA HIS A 7 23.96 25.60 -12.97
C HIS A 7 22.97 25.69 -14.14
N ARG A 8 23.23 24.92 -15.21
CA ARG A 8 22.25 24.64 -16.28
C ARG A 8 21.35 23.50 -15.80
N ALA A 9 20.04 23.72 -15.79
CA ALA A 9 19.06 22.65 -15.67
C ALA A 9 19.30 21.63 -16.81
N SER A 10 19.44 20.35 -16.46
CA SER A 10 19.48 19.26 -17.44
C SER A 10 18.09 19.12 -18.06
N MET A 11 18.00 19.35 -19.37
CA MET A 11 16.78 19.11 -20.16
C MET A 11 16.45 17.60 -20.18
N ASN A 12 15.19 17.26 -19.94
CA ASN A 12 14.66 15.90 -19.97
C ASN A 12 14.85 15.27 -21.36
N LYS A 13 15.82 14.36 -21.50
CA LYS A 13 15.94 13.44 -22.64
C LYS A 13 15.45 12.08 -22.18
N VAL A 14 14.59 11.44 -22.96
CA VAL A 14 14.26 10.03 -22.79
C VAL A 14 15.27 9.22 -23.59
N ASP A 15 15.99 8.34 -22.92
CA ASP A 15 17.01 7.48 -23.53
C ASP A 15 16.39 6.14 -23.89
N PHE A 16 16.33 5.84 -25.19
CA PHE A 16 15.82 4.57 -25.72
C PHE A 16 16.95 3.56 -25.96
N SER A 17 18.05 3.64 -25.19
CA SER A 17 19.29 2.87 -25.38
C SER A 17 19.15 1.33 -25.31
N GLY A 18 17.94 0.78 -25.18
CA GLY A 18 17.63 -0.65 -25.27
C GLY A 18 16.94 -1.09 -26.56
N LEU A 19 16.56 -0.18 -27.46
CA LEU A 19 15.94 -0.51 -28.75
C LEU A 19 16.98 -0.55 -29.87
N THR A 20 16.79 -1.42 -30.86
CA THR A 20 17.65 -1.43 -32.05
C THR A 20 17.39 -0.18 -32.89
N ASN A 21 18.42 0.34 -33.56
CA ASN A 21 18.27 1.53 -34.43
C ASN A 21 17.22 1.34 -35.53
N GLU A 22 17.02 0.10 -35.96
CA GLU A 22 16.02 -0.28 -36.95
C GLU A 22 14.61 -0.10 -36.39
N LEU A 23 14.37 -0.51 -35.14
CA LEU A 23 13.10 -0.32 -34.45
C LEU A 23 12.84 1.15 -34.14
N THR A 24 13.84 1.90 -33.68
CA THR A 24 13.72 3.35 -33.45
C THR A 24 13.45 4.11 -34.75
N SER A 25 14.08 3.73 -35.87
CA SER A 25 13.84 4.35 -37.18
C SER A 25 12.46 4.02 -37.71
N ARG A 26 11.99 2.77 -37.55
CA ARG A 26 10.64 2.36 -37.95
C ARG A 26 9.58 3.10 -37.16
N ILE A 27 9.69 3.12 -35.83
CA ILE A 27 8.77 3.88 -34.97
C ILE A 27 8.75 5.36 -35.35
N ALA A 28 9.92 5.96 -35.59
CA ALA A 28 9.98 7.36 -35.98
C ALA A 28 9.34 7.65 -37.35
N HIS A 29 9.55 6.77 -38.32
CA HIS A 29 8.99 6.91 -39.66
C HIS A 29 7.47 6.67 -39.67
N ASP A 30 7.01 5.58 -39.04
CA ASP A 30 5.59 5.19 -39.01
C ASP A 30 4.73 6.23 -38.27
N LEU A 31 5.32 6.92 -37.29
CA LEU A 31 4.68 8.01 -36.54
C LEU A 31 5.00 9.43 -37.05
N ASN A 32 5.71 9.55 -38.18
CA ASN A 32 6.11 10.84 -38.75
C ASN A 32 6.89 11.76 -37.78
N LEU A 33 7.71 11.15 -36.91
CA LEU A 33 8.54 11.77 -35.89
C LEU A 33 9.99 12.00 -36.33
N ASP A 34 10.30 11.82 -37.62
CA ASP A 34 11.67 11.97 -38.15
C ASP A 34 12.30 13.33 -37.79
N LYS A 35 11.49 14.37 -37.65
CA LYS A 35 11.90 15.71 -37.18
C LYS A 35 12.42 15.74 -35.73
N TYR A 36 12.12 14.72 -34.92
CA TYR A 36 12.48 14.61 -33.50
C TYR A 36 13.59 13.59 -33.22
N VAL A 37 14.03 12.86 -34.25
CA VAL A 37 15.14 11.91 -34.16
C VAL A 37 16.45 12.68 -34.17
N SER A 38 17.33 12.37 -33.22
CA SER A 38 18.70 12.88 -33.21
C SER A 38 19.69 11.77 -32.88
N LYS A 39 20.87 11.84 -33.50
CA LYS A 39 21.98 10.96 -33.14
C LYS A 39 22.39 11.22 -31.69
N ASN A 40 22.37 10.19 -30.87
CA ASN A 40 22.79 10.28 -29.49
C ASN A 40 24.31 10.43 -29.45
N SER A 41 24.83 11.59 -29.05
CA SER A 41 26.27 11.84 -29.01
C SER A 41 27.03 10.98 -27.99
N ARG A 42 26.33 10.21 -27.14
CA ARG A 42 26.90 9.29 -26.14
C ARG A 42 26.89 7.82 -26.57
N ALA A 43 26.22 7.48 -27.67
CA ALA A 43 26.19 6.13 -28.23
C ALA A 43 26.54 6.23 -29.72
N PRO A 44 27.70 5.71 -30.17
CA PRO A 44 28.21 5.93 -31.54
C PRO A 44 27.20 5.63 -32.64
N ASP A 45 26.26 4.73 -32.37
CA ASP A 45 25.21 4.32 -33.29
C ASP A 45 23.78 4.59 -32.81
N GLY A 46 23.54 5.10 -31.59
CA GLY A 46 22.20 5.18 -31.02
C GLY A 46 21.34 6.32 -31.57
N LEU A 47 20.14 6.01 -32.09
CA LEU A 47 19.11 7.02 -32.36
C LEU A 47 18.32 7.32 -31.08
N SER A 48 17.96 8.59 -30.87
CA SER A 48 17.11 9.02 -29.75
C SER A 48 16.01 9.95 -30.23
N ILE A 49 14.79 9.76 -29.72
CA ILE A 49 13.63 10.61 -30.02
C ILE A 49 13.47 11.61 -28.87
N SER A 50 13.59 12.91 -29.18
CA SER A 50 13.48 13.96 -28.17
C SER A 50 12.03 14.39 -27.99
N ILE A 51 11.35 13.84 -26.98
CA ILE A 51 9.97 14.25 -26.63
C ILE A 51 9.87 15.69 -26.10
N ALA A 52 10.97 16.30 -25.64
CA ALA A 52 10.99 17.65 -25.09
C ALA A 52 10.59 18.76 -26.09
N LYS A 53 10.46 18.43 -27.38
CA LYS A 53 10.05 19.37 -28.44
C LYS A 53 8.68 19.03 -29.04
N MET A 54 8.04 17.96 -28.58
CA MET A 54 6.71 17.56 -29.02
C MET A 54 5.66 18.42 -28.32
N THR A 55 4.54 18.68 -28.99
CA THR A 55 3.35 19.18 -28.28
C THR A 55 2.78 18.08 -27.37
N PRO A 56 1.93 18.41 -26.39
CA PRO A 56 1.24 17.41 -25.59
C PRO A 56 0.46 16.39 -26.44
N GLU A 57 -0.19 16.84 -27.51
CA GLU A 57 -0.94 16.00 -28.45
C GLU A 57 -0.02 15.06 -29.25
N GLU A 58 1.11 15.58 -29.75
CA GLU A 58 2.11 14.74 -30.42
C GLU A 58 2.68 13.70 -29.45
N THR A 59 3.00 14.09 -28.22
CA THR A 59 3.51 13.18 -27.19
C THR A 59 2.51 12.08 -26.87
N ARG A 60 1.24 12.45 -26.69
CA ARG A 60 0.14 11.52 -26.44
C ARG A 60 0.00 10.50 -27.58
N HIS A 61 -0.02 10.95 -28.82
CA HIS A 61 -0.18 10.08 -29.98
C HIS A 61 0.97 9.05 -30.09
N VAL A 62 2.21 9.47 -29.81
CA VAL A 62 3.39 8.58 -29.80
C VAL A 62 3.31 7.52 -28.72
N LEU A 63 2.80 7.87 -27.54
CA LEU A 63 2.66 6.94 -26.42
C LEU A 63 1.51 5.95 -26.66
N GLU A 64 0.39 6.41 -27.22
CA GLU A 64 -0.75 5.56 -27.59
C GLU A 64 -0.33 4.52 -28.64
N ASP A 65 0.33 4.94 -29.71
CA ASP A 65 0.78 4.03 -30.78
C ASP A 65 1.90 3.07 -30.32
N PHE A 66 2.80 3.52 -29.44
CA PHE A 66 3.84 2.67 -28.87
C PHE A 66 3.25 1.55 -28.00
N VAL A 67 2.23 1.85 -27.18
CA VAL A 67 1.52 0.85 -26.36
C VAL A 67 0.75 -0.13 -27.24
N GLU A 68 0.08 0.37 -28.28
CA GLU A 68 -0.68 -0.47 -29.24
C GLU A 68 0.21 -1.52 -29.90
N HIS A 69 1.44 -1.14 -30.28
CA HIS A 69 2.36 -2.04 -30.99
C HIS A 69 3.29 -2.84 -30.06
N HIS A 70 3.38 -2.48 -28.78
CA HIS A 70 4.26 -3.11 -27.78
C HIS A 70 3.51 -3.32 -26.46
N PRO A 71 2.50 -4.20 -26.42
CA PRO A 71 1.62 -4.37 -25.26
C PRO A 71 2.36 -4.76 -23.96
N ASP A 72 3.51 -5.42 -24.08
CA ASP A 72 4.34 -5.79 -22.92
C ASP A 72 5.11 -4.59 -22.30
N ALA A 73 5.17 -3.45 -22.99
CA ALA A 73 5.91 -2.26 -22.55
C ALA A 73 5.08 -1.28 -21.69
N GLU A 74 3.79 -1.57 -21.49
CA GLU A 74 2.77 -0.72 -20.86
C GLU A 74 3.22 -0.12 -19.51
N ARG A 75 3.95 -0.89 -18.68
CA ARG A 75 4.45 -0.44 -17.37
C ARG A 75 5.57 0.60 -17.44
N GLN A 76 6.45 0.53 -18.44
CA GLN A 76 7.55 1.49 -18.59
C GLN A 76 7.07 2.78 -19.26
N VAL A 77 6.08 2.66 -20.15
CA VAL A 77 5.46 3.79 -20.85
C VAL A 77 4.64 4.64 -19.91
N ALA A 78 3.79 4.03 -19.07
CA ALA A 78 3.03 4.74 -18.02
C ALA A 78 3.94 5.59 -17.10
N ARG A 79 5.11 5.06 -16.75
CA ARG A 79 6.12 5.77 -15.95
C ARG A 79 6.70 7.00 -16.68
N LEU A 80 6.92 6.89 -17.99
CA LEU A 80 7.42 7.99 -18.82
C LEU A 80 6.35 9.07 -19.06
N VAL A 81 5.09 8.67 -19.22
CA VAL A 81 3.93 9.59 -19.35
C VAL A 81 3.79 10.44 -18.08
N LEU A 82 3.79 9.80 -16.91
CA LEU A 82 3.64 10.46 -15.61
C LEU A 82 4.79 11.44 -15.31
N GLN A 83 6.02 11.09 -15.70
CA GLN A 83 7.18 12.01 -15.57
C GLN A 83 7.11 13.20 -16.54
N HIS A 84 6.58 13.01 -17.75
CA HIS A 84 6.50 14.06 -18.76
C HIS A 84 5.36 15.06 -18.49
N LEU A 85 4.23 14.60 -17.96
CA LEU A 85 3.09 15.44 -17.55
C LEU A 85 3.36 16.27 -16.28
N GLY A 86 4.57 16.25 -15.75
CA GLY A 86 4.94 17.03 -14.56
C GLY A 86 4.34 16.49 -13.26
N ILE A 87 3.72 15.30 -13.27
CA ILE A 87 3.26 14.59 -12.07
C ILE A 87 4.47 13.94 -11.41
N ASN A 88 5.31 14.79 -10.84
CA ASN A 88 6.42 14.38 -10.01
C ASN A 88 5.94 14.34 -8.56
N LYS A 89 5.68 13.14 -8.02
CA LYS A 89 5.37 12.96 -6.58
C LYS A 89 6.48 13.49 -5.65
N SER A 90 7.67 13.85 -6.17
CA SER A 90 8.72 14.50 -5.36
C SER A 90 8.49 15.99 -5.08
N VAL A 91 7.46 16.63 -5.64
CA VAL A 91 7.13 18.06 -5.36
C VAL A 91 6.38 18.25 -4.03
N PHE A 92 5.91 17.18 -3.38
CA PHE A 92 5.37 17.25 -2.02
C PHE A 92 6.43 17.20 -0.91
N LEU A 93 7.72 17.27 -1.26
CA LEU A 93 8.81 17.31 -0.28
C LEU A 93 9.64 18.58 -0.45
N SER A 94 9.40 19.49 0.50
CA SER A 94 10.18 20.67 0.90
C SER A 94 9.62 22.03 0.47
N PRO A 95 9.20 22.90 1.41
CA PRO A 95 9.17 24.33 1.19
C PRO A 95 10.58 24.89 1.47
N GLN A 96 11.28 25.35 0.42
CA GLN A 96 12.32 26.35 0.63
C GLN A 96 11.64 27.66 1.05
N VAL A 97 11.70 27.96 2.34
CA VAL A 97 11.37 29.28 2.86
C VAL A 97 12.54 30.21 2.54
N SER A 98 12.41 31.03 1.50
CA SER A 98 13.23 32.22 1.34
C SER A 98 12.82 33.23 2.41
N SER A 99 13.74 33.54 3.32
CA SER A 99 13.63 34.62 4.28
C SER A 99 13.43 35.97 3.57
N ILE A 100 12.27 36.59 3.76
CA ILE A 100 12.08 38.02 3.51
C ILE A 100 11.85 38.68 4.85
N THR A 101 12.88 39.39 5.32
CA THR A 101 12.75 40.45 6.31
C THR A 101 12.01 41.62 5.68
N ASN A 102 11.08 42.24 6.41
CA ASN A 102 11.08 43.69 6.59
C ASN A 102 10.04 44.15 7.62
N ASP A 103 10.56 44.87 8.61
CA ASP A 103 9.87 45.90 9.35
C ASP A 103 9.26 46.94 8.39
N SER A 104 8.03 47.39 8.68
CA SER A 104 7.75 48.78 9.08
C SER A 104 6.27 49.15 8.91
N ALA A 105 5.83 49.99 9.84
CA ALA A 105 4.47 50.41 10.10
C ALA A 105 3.89 51.35 9.02
N GLY A 106 2.55 51.37 8.93
CA GLY A 106 1.81 52.40 8.20
C GLY A 106 0.29 52.20 8.24
N GLN A 107 -0.39 52.88 9.15
CA GLN A 107 -1.84 53.11 9.16
C GLN A 107 -2.35 53.73 7.84
N ILE A 108 -3.59 53.43 7.44
CA ILE A 108 -4.64 54.40 7.03
C ILE A 108 -6.00 53.68 6.94
N MET A 109 -7.05 54.42 7.28
CA MET A 109 -8.45 54.04 7.50
C MET A 109 -9.33 53.93 6.23
N ALA A 110 -10.49 53.28 6.45
CA ALA A 110 -11.84 53.54 5.92
C ALA A 110 -12.37 52.70 4.73
N SER A 111 -13.52 52.07 5.01
CA SER A 111 -14.46 51.32 4.14
C SER A 111 -15.45 52.27 3.41
N PRO A 112 -16.57 51.82 2.77
CA PRO A 112 -16.99 50.50 2.24
C PRO A 112 -17.64 50.60 0.81
N THR A 113 -18.31 49.51 0.36
CA THR A 113 -19.22 49.29 -0.82
C THR A 113 -18.56 48.49 -1.96
N SER A 114 -19.16 47.52 -2.66
CA SER A 114 -20.55 47.04 -2.82
C SER A 114 -20.60 45.63 -3.44
N SER A 115 -21.77 44.98 -3.26
CA SER A 115 -22.49 44.09 -4.20
C SER A 115 -21.92 42.72 -4.61
N PHE A 116 -22.56 41.70 -4.02
CA PHE A 116 -22.84 40.37 -4.58
C PHE A 116 -23.59 40.47 -5.93
N VAL A 117 -23.22 39.60 -6.88
CA VAL A 117 -24.08 39.15 -7.98
C VAL A 117 -23.84 37.66 -8.22
N ASP A 118 -24.89 36.86 -8.01
CA ASP A 118 -25.05 35.47 -8.46
C ASP A 118 -25.13 35.40 -9.99
N LEU A 119 -24.43 34.43 -10.59
CA LEU A 119 -24.74 33.94 -11.93
C LEU A 119 -24.74 32.41 -11.93
N ASN A 120 -25.90 31.85 -11.60
CA ASN A 120 -26.34 30.54 -12.08
C ASN A 120 -26.89 30.74 -13.50
N GLU A 121 -26.16 30.27 -14.51
CA GLU A 121 -26.74 30.04 -15.83
C GLU A 121 -26.58 28.56 -16.22
N SER A 122 -27.70 27.86 -16.15
CA SER A 122 -27.92 26.53 -16.69
C SER A 122 -28.08 26.61 -18.22
N ILE A 123 -27.19 25.95 -18.96
CA ILE A 123 -27.31 25.75 -20.42
C ILE A 123 -28.01 24.41 -20.68
N PRO A 124 -29.13 24.37 -21.44
CA PRO A 124 -29.77 23.13 -21.82
C PRO A 124 -29.16 22.58 -23.11
N LEU A 125 -28.48 21.42 -23.04
CA LEU A 125 -28.12 20.66 -24.23
C LEU A 125 -29.28 19.72 -24.59
N LYS A 126 -30.00 20.10 -25.65
CA LYS A 126 -30.83 19.17 -26.43
C LYS A 126 -29.91 18.37 -27.34
N HIS A 127 -29.94 17.04 -27.26
CA HIS A 127 -29.42 16.17 -28.32
C HIS A 127 -30.56 15.33 -28.88
N SER A 128 -30.60 15.25 -30.21
CA SER A 128 -31.53 14.47 -31.03
C SER A 128 -31.04 13.03 -31.20
N ASP A 129 -31.99 12.09 -31.29
CA ASP A 129 -31.80 10.64 -31.28
C ASP A 129 -31.13 10.00 -32.53
N ASP A 130 -30.34 10.72 -33.32
CA ASP A 130 -29.86 10.22 -34.63
C ASP A 130 -28.33 10.31 -34.84
N ASP A 131 -27.52 9.89 -33.86
CA ASP A 131 -26.09 9.59 -34.10
C ASP A 131 -25.71 8.22 -33.55
N ILE A 132 -25.95 7.18 -34.36
CA ILE A 132 -25.42 5.83 -34.17
C ILE A 132 -23.99 5.80 -34.75
N MET A 133 -22.99 5.73 -33.87
CA MET A 133 -21.59 5.45 -34.21
C MET A 133 -21.18 4.05 -33.75
N PRO A 134 -20.25 3.37 -34.45
CA PRO A 134 -19.94 1.95 -34.26
C PRO A 134 -18.97 1.71 -33.09
N ASN A 135 -19.07 0.50 -32.52
CA ASN A 135 -18.23 -0.07 -31.47
C ASN A 135 -16.75 0.39 -31.45
N LEU A 136 -16.39 1.20 -30.46
CA LEU A 136 -15.01 1.49 -30.04
C LEU A 136 -14.94 1.49 -28.50
N SER A 137 -13.82 0.99 -27.95
CA SER A 137 -13.56 0.86 -26.50
C SER A 137 -13.61 2.23 -25.78
N PRO A 138 -14.29 2.39 -24.62
CA PRO A 138 -14.63 3.73 -24.11
C PRO A 138 -13.56 4.43 -23.26
N VAL A 139 -12.38 3.83 -23.06
CA VAL A 139 -11.42 4.31 -22.04
C VAL A 139 -10.58 5.53 -22.50
N SER A 140 -10.61 5.93 -23.78
CA SER A 140 -9.68 6.95 -24.30
C SER A 140 -10.05 8.42 -24.02
N TRP A 141 -11.20 8.70 -23.39
CA TRP A 141 -11.77 10.06 -23.37
C TRP A 141 -11.61 10.83 -22.06
N LEU A 142 -11.23 10.18 -20.94
CA LEU A 142 -11.13 10.86 -19.65
C LEU A 142 -9.67 11.16 -19.31
N SER A 143 -9.34 12.45 -19.16
CA SER A 143 -8.07 12.85 -18.53
C SER A 143 -8.05 12.41 -17.06
N GLU A 144 -6.87 12.13 -16.50
CA GLU A 144 -6.70 11.82 -15.07
C GLU A 144 -7.29 12.92 -14.15
N ASP A 145 -7.30 14.16 -14.61
CA ASP A 145 -7.93 15.30 -13.92
C ASP A 145 -9.46 15.18 -13.86
N SER A 146 -10.08 14.60 -14.89
CA SER A 146 -11.52 14.35 -14.93
C SER A 146 -11.88 13.16 -14.06
N TRP A 147 -11.08 12.09 -14.09
CA TRP A 147 -11.31 10.91 -13.24
C TRP A 147 -11.14 11.24 -11.76
N SER A 148 -10.10 11.96 -11.37
CA SER A 148 -9.86 12.30 -9.97
C SER A 148 -10.93 13.23 -9.38
N SER A 149 -11.47 14.16 -10.19
CA SER A 149 -12.51 15.11 -9.81
C SER A 149 -13.94 14.56 -9.87
N MET A 150 -14.18 13.44 -10.56
CA MET A 150 -15.49 12.78 -10.59
C MET A 150 -15.95 12.39 -9.18
N SER A 151 -17.23 12.66 -8.91
CA SER A 151 -17.85 12.17 -7.68
C SER A 151 -17.84 10.65 -7.69
N TYR A 152 -17.92 10.06 -6.51
CA TYR A 152 -17.92 8.60 -6.37
C TYR A 152 -19.04 7.92 -7.20
N ASN A 153 -20.21 8.56 -7.28
CA ASN A 153 -21.35 8.06 -8.05
C ASN A 153 -21.10 8.10 -9.56
N ASP A 154 -20.37 9.10 -10.05
CA ASP A 154 -20.04 9.21 -11.47
C ASP A 154 -19.05 8.12 -11.88
N LYS A 155 -18.09 7.78 -10.99
CA LYS A 155 -17.14 6.67 -11.21
C LYS A 155 -17.85 5.33 -11.27
N LEU A 156 -18.82 5.11 -10.38
CA LEU A 156 -19.62 3.88 -10.38
C LEU A 156 -20.48 3.76 -11.63
N GLY A 157 -21.14 4.83 -12.06
CA GLY A 157 -21.91 4.85 -13.31
C GLY A 157 -21.03 4.60 -14.53
N PHE A 158 -19.80 5.13 -14.55
CA PHE A 158 -18.82 4.87 -15.60
C PHE A 158 -18.35 3.40 -15.62
N MET A 159 -18.07 2.80 -14.47
CA MET A 159 -17.68 1.39 -14.38
C MET A 159 -18.81 0.43 -14.74
N GLU A 160 -20.06 0.76 -14.37
CA GLU A 160 -21.27 0.05 -14.79
C GLU A 160 -21.45 0.10 -16.32
N HIS A 161 -21.17 1.25 -16.93
CA HIS A 161 -21.19 1.42 -18.38
C HIS A 161 -20.07 0.62 -19.07
N LEU A 162 -18.83 0.71 -18.60
CA LEU A 162 -17.66 0.01 -19.19
C LEU A 162 -17.79 -1.51 -19.19
N THR A 163 -18.53 -2.06 -18.25
CA THR A 163 -18.70 -3.50 -18.10
C THR A 163 -19.99 -4.02 -18.72
N ASN A 164 -20.69 -3.20 -19.52
CA ASN A 164 -22.02 -3.50 -20.06
C ASN A 164 -23.02 -3.96 -18.97
N GLY A 165 -23.03 -3.30 -17.83
CA GLY A 165 -23.93 -3.61 -16.71
C GLY A 165 -23.56 -4.86 -15.90
N LYS A 166 -22.38 -5.46 -16.15
CA LYS A 166 -21.87 -6.56 -15.31
C LYS A 166 -21.33 -6.09 -13.97
N PHE A 167 -20.79 -4.86 -13.90
CA PHE A 167 -20.48 -4.17 -12.66
C PHE A 167 -21.74 -3.49 -12.14
N ARG A 168 -22.34 -4.04 -11.09
CA ARG A 168 -23.53 -3.45 -10.46
C ARG A 168 -23.09 -2.54 -9.31
N SER A 169 -23.32 -1.24 -9.47
CA SER A 169 -23.07 -0.22 -8.44
C SER A 169 -23.79 -0.52 -7.12
N GLU A 170 -24.92 -1.22 -7.20
CA GLU A 170 -25.73 -1.76 -6.09
C GLU A 170 -24.90 -2.62 -5.10
N HIS A 171 -23.93 -3.41 -5.60
CA HIS A 171 -23.09 -4.30 -4.78
C HIS A 171 -22.10 -3.53 -3.89
N ILE A 172 -21.76 -2.30 -4.28
CA ILE A 172 -20.89 -1.41 -3.51
C ILE A 172 -21.74 -0.60 -2.50
N TYR A 173 -22.95 -0.23 -2.89
CA TYR A 173 -23.86 0.57 -2.07
C TYR A 173 -24.37 -0.15 -0.81
N GLU A 174 -24.60 -1.47 -0.87
CA GLU A 174 -24.95 -2.26 0.33
C GLU A 174 -23.77 -2.37 1.32
N ALA A 175 -22.52 -2.34 0.85
CA ALA A 175 -21.34 -2.40 1.70
C ALA A 175 -20.99 -1.06 2.38
N GLN A 176 -21.42 0.08 1.82
CA GLN A 176 -20.97 1.41 2.27
C GLN A 176 -21.86 2.10 3.29
N THR A 177 -23.14 1.74 3.42
CA THR A 177 -24.12 2.63 4.05
C THR A 177 -24.30 2.49 5.56
N ARG A 178 -23.54 1.64 6.28
CA ARG A 178 -23.86 1.39 7.72
C ARG A 178 -22.74 1.40 8.76
N SER A 179 -21.47 1.55 8.40
CA SER A 179 -20.39 1.23 9.37
C SER A 179 -19.16 2.15 9.36
N ILE A 180 -19.24 3.33 8.71
CA ILE A 180 -18.12 4.28 8.64
C ILE A 180 -18.33 5.45 9.61
N PHE A 181 -17.32 5.75 10.42
CA PHE A 181 -17.34 6.88 11.35
C PHE A 181 -16.27 7.93 10.99
N TYR A 182 -16.72 9.16 10.70
CA TYR A 182 -15.88 10.33 10.40
C TYR A 182 -16.04 11.38 11.50
N PRO A 183 -15.38 11.26 12.67
CA PRO A 183 -15.47 12.28 13.69
C PRO A 183 -14.67 13.51 13.25
N THR A 184 -15.27 14.69 13.41
CA THR A 184 -14.46 15.92 13.51
C THR A 184 -13.56 15.84 14.75
N ALA A 185 -12.48 16.62 14.81
CA ALA A 185 -11.62 16.65 16.00
C ALA A 185 -12.42 16.98 17.28
N GLU A 186 -13.42 17.85 17.17
CA GLU A 186 -14.29 18.18 18.30
C GLU A 186 -15.26 17.04 18.66
N MET A 187 -15.84 16.35 17.66
CA MET A 187 -16.64 15.15 17.92
C MET A 187 -15.80 14.05 18.57
N PHE A 188 -14.55 13.87 18.14
CA PHE A 188 -13.63 12.89 18.69
C PHE A 188 -13.39 13.09 20.19
N LYS A 189 -13.30 14.34 20.67
CA LYS A 189 -13.12 14.65 22.09
C LYS A 189 -14.27 14.21 22.99
N HIS A 190 -15.49 14.14 22.48
CA HIS A 190 -16.69 13.85 23.29
C HIS A 190 -17.35 12.51 22.96
N SER A 191 -17.05 11.93 21.79
CA SER A 191 -17.66 10.68 21.34
C SER A 191 -16.97 9.45 21.93
N THR A 192 -17.77 8.42 22.20
CA THR A 192 -17.31 7.05 22.36
C THR A 192 -17.48 6.34 21.03
N ILE A 193 -16.38 5.85 20.45
CA ILE A 193 -16.41 5.19 19.14
C ILE A 193 -16.59 3.69 19.36
N ALA A 194 -17.70 3.14 18.89
CA ALA A 194 -18.03 1.72 19.00
C ALA A 194 -17.33 0.87 17.92
N PHE A 195 -16.02 1.07 17.72
CA PHE A 195 -15.23 0.32 16.76
C PHE A 195 -15.32 -1.18 17.06
N GLY A 196 -15.58 -2.02 16.04
CA GLY A 196 -15.86 -3.44 16.19
C GLY A 196 -17.24 -3.80 16.75
N LYS A 197 -18.13 -2.82 16.96
CA LYS A 197 -19.54 -3.02 17.36
C LYS A 197 -20.46 -2.28 16.39
N GLY A 198 -20.49 -2.76 15.14
CA GLY A 198 -21.25 -2.14 14.04
C GLY A 198 -20.49 -1.02 13.30
N ILE A 199 -19.35 -0.55 13.83
CA ILE A 199 -18.42 0.34 13.12
C ILE A 199 -17.19 -0.49 12.75
N ASP A 200 -16.97 -0.69 11.45
CA ASP A 200 -15.82 -1.45 10.92
C ASP A 200 -14.77 -0.54 10.28
N ARG A 201 -15.07 0.76 10.10
CA ARG A 201 -14.17 1.73 9.50
C ARG A 201 -14.24 3.07 10.24
N VAL A 202 -13.07 3.63 10.55
CA VAL A 202 -12.94 4.94 11.19
C VAL A 202 -11.90 5.75 10.44
N VAL A 203 -12.19 7.01 10.15
CA VAL A 203 -11.23 7.94 9.53
C VAL A 203 -11.06 9.14 10.45
N LEU A 204 -9.83 9.35 10.93
CA LEU A 204 -9.46 10.39 11.88
C LEU A 204 -8.53 11.41 11.25
N GLY A 205 -8.68 12.67 11.65
CA GLY A 205 -7.84 13.76 11.17
C GLY A 205 -8.11 14.17 9.72
N ASN A 206 -7.33 15.15 9.27
CA ASN A 206 -7.45 15.74 7.93
C ASN A 206 -6.09 16.19 7.39
N GLY A 207 -5.00 15.62 7.92
CA GLY A 207 -3.65 15.96 7.49
C GLY A 207 -3.34 15.39 6.11
N PRO A 208 -2.33 15.95 5.43
CA PRO A 208 -2.02 15.65 4.03
C PRO A 208 -1.53 14.22 3.81
N ARG A 209 -0.96 13.55 4.83
CA ARG A 209 -0.43 12.19 4.72
C ARG A 209 -1.48 11.18 5.13
N ARG A 210 -1.83 10.25 4.25
CA ARG A 210 -2.86 9.22 4.47
C ARG A 210 -2.22 7.93 4.95
N VAL A 211 -2.62 7.47 6.13
CA VAL A 211 -2.11 6.24 6.74
C VAL A 211 -3.27 5.27 6.90
N LEU A 212 -3.13 4.07 6.34
CA LEU A 212 -4.09 2.99 6.48
C LEU A 212 -3.60 1.97 7.52
N ILE A 213 -4.46 1.65 8.48
CA ILE A 213 -4.26 0.57 9.44
C ILE A 213 -5.34 -0.48 9.20
N ILE A 214 -4.93 -1.67 8.80
CA ILE A 214 -5.80 -2.83 8.62
C ILE A 214 -5.66 -3.70 9.87
N VAL A 215 -6.80 -4.08 10.45
CA VAL A 215 -6.87 -4.97 11.62
C VAL A 215 -7.92 -6.05 11.37
N GLY A 216 -7.76 -7.24 11.94
CA GLY A 216 -8.78 -8.29 11.84
C GLY A 216 -9.11 -8.67 10.40
N ILE A 217 -8.10 -8.76 9.53
CA ILE A 217 -8.25 -9.39 8.21
C ILE A 217 -8.70 -10.84 8.39
N HIS A 218 -8.13 -11.53 9.38
CA HIS A 218 -8.66 -12.77 9.90
C HIS A 218 -9.47 -12.50 11.17
N GLY A 219 -10.64 -13.13 11.28
CA GLY A 219 -11.56 -12.87 12.39
C GLY A 219 -11.13 -13.45 13.74
N ASN A 220 -10.30 -14.49 13.74
CA ASN A 220 -9.74 -15.09 14.96
C ASN A 220 -8.49 -14.35 15.48
N GLU A 221 -8.19 -13.16 14.94
CA GLU A 221 -7.01 -12.36 15.27
C GLU A 221 -7.41 -10.97 15.83
N PRO A 222 -8.09 -10.91 16.99
CA PRO A 222 -8.71 -9.67 17.46
C PRO A 222 -7.71 -8.64 18.01
N CYS A 223 -6.42 -8.97 18.13
CA CYS A 223 -5.44 -8.16 18.86
C CYS A 223 -5.33 -6.71 18.36
N GLY A 224 -5.29 -6.51 17.04
CA GLY A 224 -5.27 -5.18 16.42
C GLY A 224 -6.57 -4.41 16.66
N VAL A 225 -7.73 -5.08 16.61
CA VAL A 225 -9.03 -4.46 16.85
C VAL A 225 -9.14 -3.98 18.30
N GLU A 226 -8.72 -4.80 19.27
CA GLU A 226 -8.72 -4.42 20.69
C GLU A 226 -7.71 -3.31 21.00
N ALA A 227 -6.53 -3.34 20.37
CA ALA A 227 -5.55 -2.26 20.49
C ALA A 227 -6.13 -0.91 20.00
N VAL A 228 -6.74 -0.90 18.82
CA VAL A 228 -7.38 0.32 18.28
C VAL A 228 -8.53 0.77 19.19
N LYS A 229 -9.39 -0.13 19.68
CA LYS A 229 -10.46 0.22 20.63
C LYS A 229 -9.90 0.93 21.86
N LEU A 230 -8.82 0.42 22.45
CA LEU A 230 -8.15 1.04 23.59
C LEU A 230 -7.60 2.42 23.23
N MET A 231 -6.94 2.57 22.08
CA MET A 231 -6.42 3.87 21.62
C MET A 231 -7.53 4.90 21.43
N LEU A 232 -8.67 4.51 20.84
CA LEU A 232 -9.82 5.40 20.64
C LEU A 232 -10.50 5.77 21.98
N GLN A 233 -10.55 4.84 22.95
CA GLN A 233 -11.09 5.10 24.28
C GLN A 233 -10.18 6.02 25.10
N ARG A 234 -8.87 5.76 25.06
CA ARG A 234 -7.84 6.53 25.77
C ARG A 234 -7.53 7.86 25.09
N LYS A 235 -7.83 7.99 23.79
CA LYS A 235 -7.51 9.15 22.93
C LYS A 235 -6.02 9.48 22.90
N ALA A 236 -5.20 8.46 23.08
CA ALA A 236 -3.75 8.59 23.18
C ALA A 236 -3.08 7.40 22.49
N LEU A 237 -1.81 7.58 22.12
CA LEU A 237 -0.93 6.52 21.67
C LEU A 237 -0.24 5.86 22.85
N PHE A 238 -0.01 4.56 22.72
CA PHE A 238 0.65 3.73 23.71
C PHE A 238 2.16 3.67 23.45
N THR A 239 2.96 3.75 24.51
CA THR A 239 4.42 3.59 24.43
C THR A 239 4.80 2.22 24.97
N GLY A 240 5.45 1.41 24.16
CA GLY A 240 5.91 0.07 24.55
C GLY A 240 6.98 -0.47 23.61
N ASP A 241 7.77 -1.40 24.10
CA ASP A 241 8.82 -2.09 23.35
C ASP A 241 8.40 -3.51 22.92
N SER A 242 9.30 -4.27 22.31
CA SER A 242 9.03 -5.65 21.86
C SER A 242 8.79 -6.65 23.02
N SER A 243 9.09 -6.26 24.26
CA SER A 243 8.91 -7.04 25.49
C SER A 243 7.68 -6.65 26.31
N VAL A 244 6.93 -5.64 25.85
CA VAL A 244 5.78 -5.05 26.55
C VAL A 244 4.75 -6.09 27.02
N LYS A 245 4.19 -5.85 28.20
CA LYS A 245 3.29 -6.75 28.92
C LYS A 245 1.86 -6.25 28.94
N ALA A 246 0.91 -7.18 29.06
CA ALA A 246 -0.51 -6.85 29.16
C ALA A 246 -0.82 -5.87 30.31
N LYS A 247 -0.12 -6.00 31.44
CA LYS A 247 -0.29 -5.11 32.60
C LYS A 247 0.04 -3.65 32.27
N ASP A 248 0.94 -3.42 31.32
CA ASP A 248 1.45 -2.08 30.97
C ASP A 248 0.37 -1.24 30.29
N LEU A 249 -0.64 -1.87 29.66
CA LEU A 249 -1.81 -1.20 29.08
C LEU A 249 -2.66 -0.44 30.12
N TYR A 250 -2.60 -0.87 31.38
CA TYR A 250 -3.37 -0.27 32.47
C TYR A 250 -2.64 0.89 33.15
N GLU A 251 -1.35 1.07 32.87
CA GLU A 251 -0.54 2.15 33.41
C GLU A 251 -0.73 3.42 32.58
N ASN A 252 -1.29 4.47 33.20
CA ASN A 252 -1.57 5.73 32.50
C ASN A 252 -0.33 6.40 31.93
N ASP A 253 0.83 6.21 32.57
CA ASP A 253 2.09 6.79 32.13
C ASP A 253 2.55 6.26 30.78
N ASN A 254 2.03 5.13 30.30
CA ASN A 254 2.35 4.59 28.97
C ASN A 254 1.49 5.21 27.86
N TRP A 255 0.51 6.06 28.18
CA TRP A 255 -0.41 6.70 27.23
C TRP A 255 -0.14 8.21 27.14
N LYS A 256 0.95 8.61 26.47
CA LYS A 256 1.47 9.99 26.56
C LYS A 256 1.05 10.93 25.44
N LEU A 257 1.00 10.44 24.20
CA LEU A 257 0.79 11.31 23.03
C LEU A 257 -0.70 11.31 22.65
N PRO A 258 -1.43 12.43 22.76
CA PRO A 258 -2.81 12.49 22.30
C PRO A 258 -2.90 12.17 20.81
N ILE A 259 -3.80 11.26 20.41
CA ILE A 259 -3.91 10.86 19.00
C ILE A 259 -4.33 12.02 18.10
N GLU A 260 -5.11 12.96 18.64
CA GLU A 260 -5.53 14.19 17.98
C GLU A 260 -4.37 15.13 17.62
N ALA A 261 -3.22 15.02 18.31
CA ALA A 261 -2.03 15.79 17.95
C ALA A 261 -1.48 15.39 16.57
N LEU A 262 -1.87 14.22 16.04
CA LEU A 262 -1.48 13.77 14.71
C LEU A 262 -2.40 14.30 13.60
N PHE A 263 -3.59 14.81 13.92
CA PHE A 263 -4.66 15.03 12.93
C PHE A 263 -4.36 16.12 11.89
N SER A 264 -3.47 17.07 12.21
CA SER A 264 -3.02 18.10 11.26
C SER A 264 -1.99 17.57 10.26
N SER A 265 -1.27 16.50 10.62
CA SER A 265 -0.24 15.89 9.78
C SER A 265 -0.75 14.65 9.05
N LEU A 266 -1.65 13.89 9.68
CA LEU A 266 -2.16 12.62 9.19
C LEU A 266 -3.67 12.64 8.98
N THR A 267 -4.10 11.95 7.93
CA THR A 267 -5.42 11.34 7.82
C THR A 267 -5.25 9.85 8.12
N ILE A 268 -5.75 9.39 9.26
CA ILE A 268 -5.61 8.01 9.75
C ILE A 268 -6.89 7.25 9.44
N GLU A 269 -6.81 6.29 8.55
CA GLU A 269 -7.89 5.36 8.25
C GLU A 269 -7.63 4.03 8.95
N VAL A 270 -8.59 3.55 9.73
CA VAL A 270 -8.55 2.23 10.35
C VAL A 270 -9.72 1.40 9.84
N ILE A 271 -9.43 0.18 9.38
CA ILE A 271 -10.43 -0.74 8.84
C ILE A 271 -10.33 -2.13 9.46
N ILE A 272 -11.47 -2.71 9.84
CA ILE A 272 -11.60 -4.12 10.18
C ILE A 272 -11.72 -4.88 8.86
N GLY A 273 -10.76 -5.76 8.54
CA GLY A 273 -10.75 -6.45 7.26
C GLY A 273 -11.98 -7.34 7.05
N ASN A 274 -12.27 -8.22 8.02
CA ASN A 274 -13.38 -9.17 7.95
C ASN A 274 -14.26 -9.13 9.23
N PRO A 275 -15.18 -8.16 9.34
CA PRO A 275 -15.98 -7.98 10.54
C PRO A 275 -16.93 -9.16 10.84
N LYS A 276 -17.43 -9.88 9.82
CA LYS A 276 -18.29 -11.06 10.05
C LYS A 276 -17.52 -12.24 10.61
N ALA A 277 -16.31 -12.51 10.11
CA ALA A 277 -15.47 -13.56 10.66
C ALA A 277 -15.01 -13.20 12.09
N LEU A 278 -14.75 -11.91 12.36
CA LEU A 278 -14.41 -11.42 13.70
C LEU A 278 -15.54 -11.66 14.70
N GLU A 279 -16.79 -11.39 14.31
CA GLU A 279 -17.96 -11.67 15.16
C GLU A 279 -18.11 -13.17 15.46
N GLN A 280 -17.73 -14.04 14.51
CA GLN A 280 -17.79 -15.49 14.66
C GLN A 280 -16.52 -16.10 15.30
N ASN A 281 -15.48 -15.29 15.56
CA ASN A 281 -14.16 -15.74 15.99
C ASN A 281 -13.60 -16.86 15.09
N THR A 282 -13.79 -16.74 13.77
CA THR A 282 -13.26 -17.66 12.76
C THR A 282 -12.21 -16.95 11.91
N ARG A 283 -11.28 -17.70 11.30
CA ARG A 283 -10.25 -17.09 10.44
C ARG A 283 -10.87 -16.34 9.25
N PHE A 284 -11.82 -16.97 8.59
CA PHE A 284 -12.64 -16.42 7.50
C PHE A 284 -13.95 -17.25 7.41
N LEU A 285 -14.91 -16.83 6.59
CA LEU A 285 -16.18 -17.57 6.45
C LEU A 285 -16.08 -18.67 5.39
N LYS A 286 -15.45 -18.35 4.25
CA LYS A 286 -15.40 -19.19 3.05
C LYS A 286 -14.01 -19.27 2.44
N LYS A 287 -13.38 -18.13 2.17
CA LYS A 287 -12.04 -18.07 1.56
C LYS A 287 -11.17 -17.09 2.34
N ASN A 288 -9.88 -17.39 2.44
CA ASN A 288 -8.95 -16.52 3.14
C ASN A 288 -8.87 -15.15 2.43
N PRO A 289 -9.30 -14.03 3.05
CA PRO A 289 -9.24 -12.72 2.41
C PRO A 289 -7.81 -12.27 2.12
N ASN A 290 -6.81 -12.70 2.93
CA ASN A 290 -5.39 -12.39 2.70
C ASN A 290 -4.74 -13.28 1.60
N ARG A 291 -5.57 -13.84 0.73
CA ARG A 291 -5.20 -14.55 -0.51
C ARG A 291 -5.94 -13.99 -1.73
N LEU A 292 -6.76 -12.95 -1.54
CA LEU A 292 -7.62 -12.38 -2.59
C LEU A 292 -7.06 -11.09 -3.22
N PHE A 293 -5.89 -10.64 -2.79
CA PHE A 293 -5.31 -9.36 -3.21
C PHE A 293 -4.44 -9.46 -4.48
N ASP A 294 -4.42 -10.62 -5.13
CA ASP A 294 -3.89 -10.77 -6.49
C ASP A 294 -4.90 -10.30 -7.54
N ILE A 295 -4.43 -9.77 -8.67
CA ILE A 295 -5.27 -9.21 -9.73
C ILE A 295 -6.23 -10.25 -10.34
N HIS A 296 -5.81 -11.51 -10.44
CA HIS A 296 -6.63 -12.57 -11.00
C HIS A 296 -7.72 -13.00 -10.01
N MET A 297 -7.47 -12.89 -8.71
CA MET A 297 -8.47 -13.19 -7.68
C MET A 297 -9.45 -12.03 -7.50
N ILE A 298 -8.94 -10.81 -7.40
CA ILE A 298 -9.75 -9.64 -7.07
C ILE A 298 -10.77 -9.28 -8.16
N CYS A 299 -10.47 -9.64 -9.42
CA CYS A 299 -11.33 -9.39 -10.57
C CYS A 299 -12.25 -10.57 -10.94
N ASN A 300 -12.20 -11.69 -10.21
CA ASN A 300 -12.91 -12.92 -10.59
C ASN A 300 -14.22 -13.10 -9.81
N ASP A 301 -15.19 -12.24 -10.10
CA ASP A 301 -16.53 -12.31 -9.49
C ASP A 301 -17.23 -13.64 -9.78
N ALA A 302 -17.05 -14.20 -10.98
CA ALA A 302 -17.68 -15.46 -11.38
C ALA A 302 -17.24 -16.64 -10.51
N ALA A 303 -15.93 -16.78 -10.24
CA ALA A 303 -15.44 -17.82 -9.34
C ALA A 303 -15.87 -17.56 -7.88
N ALA A 304 -15.97 -16.30 -7.46
CA ALA A 304 -16.45 -15.96 -6.13
C ALA A 304 -17.93 -16.30 -5.90
N GLU A 305 -18.76 -16.14 -6.93
CA GLU A 305 -20.15 -16.58 -6.91
C GLU A 305 -20.26 -18.11 -6.89
N ASP A 306 -19.51 -18.81 -7.75
CA ASP A 306 -19.53 -20.27 -7.87
C ASP A 306 -19.04 -20.99 -6.59
N GLU A 307 -17.90 -20.54 -6.04
CA GLU A 307 -17.32 -21.09 -4.80
C GLU A 307 -17.93 -20.46 -3.52
N GLY A 308 -18.76 -19.42 -3.66
CA GLY A 308 -19.51 -18.81 -2.57
C GLY A 308 -18.72 -17.90 -1.62
N TYR A 309 -17.64 -17.25 -2.08
CA TYR A 309 -16.81 -16.31 -1.30
C TYR A 309 -16.97 -14.83 -1.71
N THR A 310 -18.09 -14.47 -2.35
CA THR A 310 -18.38 -13.09 -2.79
C THR A 310 -18.22 -12.05 -1.67
N TYR A 311 -18.55 -12.39 -0.42
CA TYR A 311 -18.40 -11.48 0.71
C TYR A 311 -16.93 -11.12 0.97
N GLU A 312 -16.04 -12.10 1.08
CA GLU A 312 -14.60 -11.85 1.27
C GLU A 312 -13.98 -11.13 0.07
N LEU A 313 -14.43 -11.44 -1.15
CA LEU A 313 -13.99 -10.72 -2.35
C LEU A 313 -14.38 -9.23 -2.30
N GLN A 314 -15.61 -8.92 -1.88
CA GLN A 314 -16.06 -7.54 -1.71
C GLN A 314 -15.25 -6.80 -0.63
N ARG A 315 -14.89 -7.48 0.47
CA ARG A 315 -14.00 -6.90 1.49
C ARG A 315 -12.61 -6.63 0.94
N ALA A 316 -12.04 -7.58 0.19
CA ALA A 316 -10.73 -7.39 -0.46
C ALA A 316 -10.76 -6.19 -1.42
N LYS A 317 -11.78 -6.07 -2.29
CA LYS A 317 -11.97 -4.92 -3.19
C LYS A 317 -12.01 -3.58 -2.44
N LEU A 318 -12.77 -3.51 -1.35
CA LEU A 318 -12.87 -2.30 -0.53
C LEU A 318 -11.53 -1.93 0.10
N ILE A 319 -10.81 -2.91 0.64
CA ILE A 319 -9.50 -2.70 1.27
C ILE A 319 -8.46 -2.28 0.22
N SER A 320 -8.46 -2.89 -0.97
CA SER A 320 -7.58 -2.52 -2.08
C SER A 320 -7.76 -1.05 -2.50
N GLU A 321 -8.99 -0.55 -2.53
CA GLU A 321 -9.22 0.87 -2.79
C GLU A 321 -8.66 1.78 -1.69
N SER A 322 -8.79 1.38 -0.42
CA SER A 322 -8.15 2.09 0.69
C SER A 322 -6.62 2.06 0.60
N ILE A 323 -6.03 0.91 0.25
CA ILE A 323 -4.58 0.74 0.03
C ILE A 323 -4.12 1.69 -1.08
N ARG A 324 -4.80 1.70 -2.23
CA ARG A 324 -4.48 2.57 -3.38
C ARG A 324 -4.49 4.05 -3.03
N CYS A 325 -5.30 4.46 -2.06
CA CYS A 325 -5.43 5.84 -1.61
C CYS A 325 -4.53 6.20 -0.42
N ALA A 326 -3.71 5.28 0.08
CA ALA A 326 -2.83 5.50 1.21
C ALA A 326 -1.41 5.89 0.78
N ASP A 327 -0.71 6.62 1.64
CA ASP A 327 0.74 6.83 1.54
C ASP A 327 1.51 5.72 2.27
N PHE A 328 0.91 5.12 3.29
CA PHE A 328 1.49 4.05 4.09
C PHE A 328 0.42 3.07 4.56
N VAL A 329 0.75 1.78 4.61
CA VAL A 329 -0.14 0.72 5.10
C VAL A 329 0.53 -0.05 6.24
N LEU A 330 -0.22 -0.28 7.31
CA LEU A 330 0.13 -1.23 8.37
C LEU A 330 -0.98 -2.27 8.47
N ASP A 331 -0.63 -3.54 8.35
CA ASP A 331 -1.57 -4.65 8.51
C ASP A 331 -1.21 -5.46 9.77
N ILE A 332 -2.14 -5.52 10.73
CA ILE A 332 -1.90 -6.14 12.04
C ILE A 332 -2.54 -7.52 12.11
N HIS A 333 -1.70 -8.51 12.36
CA HIS A 333 -2.04 -9.92 12.50
C HIS A 333 -1.57 -10.49 13.84
N SER A 334 -1.98 -11.72 14.06
CA SER A 334 -1.40 -12.62 15.05
C SER A 334 -1.26 -14.00 14.45
N THR A 335 -0.39 -14.82 15.00
CA THR A 335 -0.09 -16.15 14.44
C THR A 335 -0.52 -17.26 15.38
N SER A 336 -0.71 -18.47 14.85
CA SER A 336 -0.96 -19.66 15.68
C SER A 336 0.31 -20.14 16.39
N ALA A 337 1.49 -19.81 15.85
CA ALA A 337 2.78 -20.20 16.38
C ALA A 337 3.13 -19.44 17.66
N ASP A 338 3.78 -20.11 18.61
CA ASP A 338 4.26 -19.49 19.85
C ASP A 338 5.58 -18.74 19.61
N VAL A 339 5.46 -17.56 19.02
CA VAL A 339 6.60 -16.70 18.69
C VAL A 339 6.46 -15.26 19.17
N GLY A 340 7.63 -14.61 19.25
CA GLY A 340 7.70 -13.16 19.41
C GLY A 340 7.12 -12.42 18.21
N SER A 341 6.86 -11.13 18.37
CA SER A 341 6.35 -10.31 17.28
C SER A 341 7.37 -10.17 16.15
N PHE A 342 6.90 -10.14 14.91
CA PHE A 342 7.75 -9.95 13.74
C PHE A 342 7.06 -9.14 12.65
N ALA A 343 7.86 -8.43 11.85
CA ALA A 343 7.39 -7.61 10.74
C ALA A 343 7.79 -8.19 9.39
N LEU A 344 6.88 -8.09 8.43
CA LEU A 344 6.98 -8.52 7.04
C LEU A 344 6.78 -7.29 6.13
N PRO A 345 7.85 -6.55 5.79
CA PRO A 345 7.75 -5.39 4.91
C PRO A 345 7.43 -5.80 3.46
N SER A 346 6.66 -4.97 2.73
CA SER A 346 6.65 -5.00 1.27
C SER A 346 8.08 -4.71 0.81
N SER A 347 8.71 -5.50 -0.07
CA SER A 347 10.12 -5.37 -0.52
C SER A 347 10.50 -4.03 -1.20
N MET A 348 10.25 -2.93 -0.51
CA MET A 348 10.52 -1.55 -0.82
C MET A 348 11.42 -1.06 0.31
N ASP A 349 12.52 -0.39 -0.03
CA ASP A 349 13.52 0.06 0.94
C ASP A 349 12.91 0.83 2.13
N LEU A 350 11.90 1.66 1.86
CA LEU A 350 11.24 2.44 2.91
C LEU A 350 10.44 1.56 3.88
N SER A 351 9.80 0.50 3.39
CA SER A 351 9.06 -0.44 4.26
C SER A 351 10.02 -1.24 5.13
N GLU A 352 11.15 -1.68 4.59
CA GLU A 352 12.19 -2.39 5.34
C GLU A 352 12.79 -1.50 6.44
N GLN A 353 13.12 -0.25 6.10
CA GLN A 353 13.61 0.74 7.08
C GLN A 353 12.59 1.02 8.18
N LEU A 354 11.32 1.18 7.82
CA LEU A 354 10.24 1.39 8.80
C LEU A 354 10.04 0.15 9.68
N ALA A 355 10.13 -1.06 9.12
CA ALA A 355 9.99 -2.31 9.87
C ALA A 355 11.11 -2.50 10.90
N GLU A 356 12.36 -2.14 10.57
CA GLU A 356 13.48 -2.15 11.52
C GLU A 356 13.32 -1.19 12.71
N CYS A 357 12.44 -0.19 12.59
CA CYS A 357 12.13 0.77 13.65
C CYS A 357 10.91 0.40 14.49
N LEU A 358 10.17 -0.67 14.15
CA LEU A 358 9.01 -1.11 14.90
C LEU A 358 9.42 -1.87 16.18
N PRO A 359 8.60 -1.84 17.25
CA PRO A 359 8.83 -2.59 18.48
C PRO A 359 8.51 -4.08 18.28
N VAL A 360 9.20 -4.73 17.36
CA VAL A 360 9.11 -6.17 17.06
C VAL A 360 10.42 -6.87 17.41
N LYS A 361 10.39 -8.20 17.55
CA LYS A 361 11.62 -8.97 17.79
C LYS A 361 12.37 -9.28 16.51
N TYR A 362 11.64 -9.50 15.41
CA TYR A 362 12.22 -9.91 14.14
C TYR A 362 11.68 -9.06 12.98
N VAL A 363 12.49 -8.91 11.95
CA VAL A 363 12.07 -8.38 10.64
C VAL A 363 12.45 -9.41 9.60
N ILE A 364 11.51 -9.87 8.78
CA ILE A 364 11.78 -10.84 7.72
C ILE A 364 11.51 -10.22 6.36
N GLU A 365 12.58 -9.88 5.66
CA GLU A 365 12.54 -9.35 4.30
C GLU A 365 12.17 -10.44 3.30
N SER A 366 11.60 -10.02 2.16
CA SER A 366 11.24 -10.87 1.00
C SER A 366 10.14 -11.91 1.22
N LEU A 367 9.77 -12.23 2.46
CA LEU A 367 8.79 -13.30 2.75
C LEU A 367 7.35 -12.94 2.31
N ALA A 368 6.94 -11.68 2.45
CA ALA A 368 5.55 -11.26 2.21
C ALA A 368 5.02 -11.59 0.81
N HIS A 369 5.91 -11.77 -0.18
CA HIS A 369 5.59 -12.00 -1.59
C HIS A 369 5.85 -13.44 -2.05
N MET A 370 6.16 -14.34 -1.13
CA MET A 370 6.51 -15.73 -1.44
C MET A 370 5.34 -16.69 -1.28
N THR A 371 4.14 -16.15 -1.05
CA THR A 371 2.91 -16.94 -0.97
C THR A 371 2.63 -17.58 -2.31
N LEU A 372 2.38 -18.89 -2.29
CA LEU A 372 2.25 -19.67 -3.52
C LEU A 372 0.87 -19.53 -4.16
N ASP A 373 -0.14 -19.19 -3.37
CA ASP A 373 -1.52 -19.03 -3.80
C ASP A 373 -2.07 -17.64 -3.50
N GLY A 374 -2.41 -16.89 -4.56
CA GLY A 374 -3.02 -15.57 -4.45
C GLY A 374 -2.08 -14.47 -3.94
N GLY A 375 -2.67 -13.38 -3.45
CA GLY A 375 -1.93 -12.22 -2.95
C GLY A 375 -2.42 -11.73 -1.60
N THR A 376 -1.53 -11.10 -0.84
CA THR A 376 -1.76 -10.47 0.46
C THR A 376 -2.05 -8.97 0.35
N THR A 377 -2.49 -8.35 1.44
CA THR A 377 -2.60 -6.88 1.56
C THR A 377 -1.29 -6.16 1.20
N VAL A 378 -0.14 -6.75 1.57
CA VAL A 378 1.20 -6.22 1.30
C VAL A 378 1.56 -6.35 -0.19
N ASP A 379 1.09 -7.39 -0.88
CA ASP A 379 1.21 -7.52 -2.34
C ASP A 379 0.41 -6.44 -3.07
N CYS A 380 -0.83 -6.18 -2.64
CA CYS A 380 -1.65 -5.11 -3.20
C CYS A 380 -0.99 -3.74 -2.99
N ALA A 381 -0.44 -3.48 -1.81
CA ALA A 381 0.26 -2.23 -1.54
C ALA A 381 1.51 -2.07 -2.42
N LYS A 382 2.30 -3.14 -2.59
CA LYS A 382 3.45 -3.15 -3.51
C LYS A 382 3.04 -2.87 -4.95
N LEU A 383 1.94 -3.47 -5.42
CA LEU A 383 1.39 -3.22 -6.76
C LEU A 383 1.06 -1.74 -6.97
N HIS A 384 0.59 -1.06 -5.92
CA HIS A 384 0.28 0.37 -5.94
C HIS A 384 1.45 1.28 -5.52
N PHE A 385 2.65 0.74 -5.34
CA PHE A 385 3.83 1.47 -4.87
C PHE A 385 3.62 2.19 -3.53
N VAL A 386 2.83 1.58 -2.65
CA VAL A 386 2.55 2.06 -1.30
C VAL A 386 3.41 1.26 -0.31
N PRO A 387 4.33 1.91 0.44
CA PRO A 387 5.07 1.26 1.51
C PRO A 387 4.12 0.60 2.51
N ALA A 388 4.24 -0.72 2.66
CA ALA A 388 3.43 -1.50 3.57
C ALA A 388 4.25 -2.40 4.48
N ILE A 389 3.73 -2.66 5.67
CA ILE A 389 4.27 -3.63 6.62
C ILE A 389 3.12 -4.46 7.16
N CYS A 390 3.22 -5.78 7.05
CA CYS A 390 2.41 -6.70 7.85
C CYS A 390 3.16 -7.00 9.15
N VAL A 391 2.47 -7.00 10.29
CA VAL A 391 3.06 -7.34 11.59
C VAL A 391 2.28 -8.45 12.25
N GLU A 392 2.98 -9.53 12.54
CA GLU A 392 2.50 -10.62 13.37
C GLU A 392 2.85 -10.29 14.83
N CYS A 393 1.86 -9.98 15.66
CA CYS A 393 2.09 -9.51 17.03
C CYS A 393 2.50 -10.63 18.03
N GLY A 394 2.53 -11.86 17.55
CA GLY A 394 2.81 -13.08 18.31
C GLY A 394 1.60 -14.04 18.32
N GLN A 395 1.63 -15.01 19.23
CA GLN A 395 0.64 -16.08 19.30
C GLN A 395 -0.78 -15.57 19.64
N HIS A 396 -1.81 -16.00 18.90
CA HIS A 396 -3.21 -15.53 18.99
C HIS A 396 -3.76 -15.35 20.42
N CYS A 397 -3.44 -16.28 21.33
CA CYS A 397 -3.93 -16.35 22.69
C CYS A 397 -2.93 -15.82 23.73
N HIS A 398 -1.78 -15.30 23.30
CA HIS A 398 -0.77 -14.77 24.20
C HIS A 398 -1.30 -13.51 24.91
N VAL A 399 -1.17 -13.47 26.24
CA VAL A 399 -1.75 -12.39 27.08
C VAL A 399 -1.27 -10.99 26.68
N ASP A 400 0.00 -10.87 26.30
CA ASP A 400 0.63 -9.60 25.90
C ASP A 400 0.25 -9.11 24.49
N ILE A 401 -0.50 -9.86 23.69
CA ILE A 401 -0.63 -9.59 22.25
C ILE A 401 -1.28 -8.24 21.92
N VAL A 402 -2.26 -7.83 22.73
CA VAL A 402 -2.94 -6.53 22.57
C VAL A 402 -1.98 -5.38 22.88
N ALA A 403 -1.11 -5.55 23.89
CA ALA A 403 -0.11 -4.54 24.24
C ALA A 403 0.92 -4.36 23.14
N ARG A 404 1.37 -5.48 22.54
CA ARG A 404 2.28 -5.48 21.39
C ARG A 404 1.65 -4.79 20.17
N ALA A 405 0.41 -5.14 19.83
CA ALA A 405 -0.32 -4.49 18.74
C ALA A 405 -0.47 -2.98 18.96
N ALA A 406 -0.81 -2.55 20.18
CA ALA A 406 -0.91 -1.13 20.52
C ALA A 406 0.43 -0.39 20.39
N ALA A 407 1.54 -1.02 20.83
CA ALA A 407 2.88 -0.46 20.70
C ALA A 407 3.31 -0.32 19.23
N VAL A 408 3.07 -1.36 18.42
CA VAL A 408 3.37 -1.35 16.97
C VAL A 408 2.59 -0.25 16.25
N ILE A 409 1.28 -0.17 16.44
CA ILE A 409 0.44 0.85 15.79
C ILE A 409 0.88 2.26 16.21
N SER A 410 1.15 2.45 17.50
CA SER A 410 1.58 3.75 18.04
C SER A 410 2.95 4.20 17.51
N ALA A 411 3.91 3.29 17.46
CA ALA A 411 5.23 3.53 16.87
C ALA A 411 5.09 3.88 15.38
N PHE A 412 4.32 3.09 14.63
CA PHE A 412 4.09 3.33 13.20
C PHE A 412 3.51 4.71 12.93
N LEU A 413 2.44 5.11 13.64
CA LEU A 413 1.82 6.43 13.50
C LEU A 413 2.77 7.58 13.86
N THR A 414 3.59 7.40 14.90
CA THR A 414 4.57 8.42 15.34
C THR A 414 5.69 8.61 14.31
N MET A 415 6.13 7.52 13.66
CA MET A 415 7.10 7.61 12.56
C MET A 415 6.54 8.40 11.38
N GLN A 416 5.22 8.38 11.16
CA GLN A 416 4.60 9.11 10.05
C GLN A 416 4.47 10.61 10.29
N THR A 417 4.76 11.14 11.48
CA THR A 417 4.80 12.59 11.72
C THR A 417 6.22 13.14 11.86
N SER A 418 7.21 12.25 11.97
CA SER A 418 8.60 12.62 12.13
C SER A 418 9.21 13.08 10.79
N GLU A 419 10.12 14.06 10.83
CA GLU A 419 10.96 14.37 9.66
C GLU A 419 11.85 13.17 9.33
N ARG A 420 12.17 12.94 8.05
CA ARG A 420 12.90 11.74 7.59
C ARG A 420 14.21 11.51 8.34
N ASP A 421 14.93 12.57 8.69
CA ASP A 421 16.21 12.49 9.39
C ASP A 421 16.05 12.08 10.87
N SER A 422 14.83 12.13 11.41
CA SER A 422 14.53 11.81 12.81
C SER A 422 14.17 10.35 13.06
N LEU A 423 14.08 9.49 12.02
CA LEU A 423 13.79 8.06 12.19
C LEU A 423 14.85 7.35 13.07
N ALA A 424 16.09 7.87 13.11
CA ALA A 424 17.14 7.35 13.98
C ALA A 424 16.88 7.57 15.48
N CYS A 425 16.04 8.55 15.85
CA CYS A 425 15.74 8.89 17.24
C CYS A 425 14.62 8.03 17.86
N CYS A 426 13.93 7.22 17.06
CA CYS A 426 12.84 6.34 17.49
C CYS A 426 13.33 5.13 18.31
N ASN A 427 14.63 4.81 18.26
CA ASN A 427 15.22 3.59 18.77
C ASN A 427 15.44 3.61 20.29
N LYS A 428 14.34 3.66 21.07
CA LYS A 428 14.38 3.38 22.51
C LYS A 428 14.27 1.89 22.83
N HIS A 429 14.21 1.04 21.82
CA HIS A 429 13.96 -0.38 21.92
C HIS A 429 15.11 -1.18 21.32
N ASP A 430 15.26 -2.43 21.75
CA ASP A 430 16.24 -3.34 21.17
C ASP A 430 15.99 -3.46 19.67
N LYS A 431 17.07 -3.36 18.87
CA LYS A 431 16.99 -3.49 17.42
C LYS A 431 16.47 -4.89 17.09
N PRO A 432 15.44 -5.04 16.22
CA PRO A 432 14.98 -6.36 15.81
C PRO A 432 16.09 -7.11 15.08
N LEU A 433 16.09 -8.45 15.20
CA LEU A 433 16.91 -9.30 14.36
C LEU A 433 16.31 -9.30 12.95
N ALA A 434 17.01 -8.65 12.02
CA ALA A 434 16.64 -8.61 10.62
C ALA A 434 17.18 -9.84 9.89
N MET A 435 16.32 -10.49 9.13
CA MET A 435 16.61 -11.68 8.33
C MET A 435 16.04 -11.48 6.93
N ARG A 436 16.65 -12.14 5.94
CA ARG A 436 16.18 -12.16 4.57
C ARG A 436 15.77 -13.56 4.18
N CYS A 437 14.52 -13.72 3.77
CA CYS A 437 14.03 -14.98 3.23
C CYS A 437 14.58 -15.20 1.82
N GLU A 438 15.14 -16.37 1.56
CA GLU A 438 15.79 -16.70 0.29
C GLU A 438 14.90 -17.57 -0.60
N TYR A 439 14.29 -18.62 -0.02
CA TYR A 439 13.38 -19.53 -0.71
C TYR A 439 12.44 -20.24 0.27
N ALA A 440 11.32 -20.73 -0.26
CA ALA A 440 10.32 -21.51 0.47
C ALA A 440 10.46 -22.99 0.12
N GLU A 441 10.28 -23.86 1.10
CA GLU A 441 10.12 -25.29 0.90
C GLU A 441 8.63 -25.62 0.83
N ARG A 442 8.27 -26.58 -0.02
CA ARG A 442 6.91 -27.10 -0.10
C ARG A 442 6.79 -28.45 0.57
N VAL A 443 5.62 -28.72 1.10
CA VAL A 443 5.23 -30.07 1.49
C VAL A 443 5.07 -30.90 0.21
N GLN A 444 5.73 -32.06 0.18
CA GLN A 444 5.70 -33.01 -0.94
C GLN A 444 5.26 -34.38 -0.43
N SER A 445 5.01 -35.33 -1.35
CA SER A 445 4.67 -36.70 -0.97
C SER A 445 5.74 -37.32 -0.05
N GLY A 446 5.27 -38.01 0.99
CA GLY A 446 6.15 -38.59 2.02
C GLY A 446 6.79 -37.57 2.96
N PHE A 447 6.26 -36.34 3.05
CA PHE A 447 6.80 -35.33 3.95
C PHE A 447 6.80 -35.79 5.41
N GLU A 448 7.98 -35.75 6.04
CA GLU A 448 8.18 -36.08 7.45
C GLU A 448 9.16 -35.10 8.10
N TRP A 449 8.75 -34.43 9.17
CA TRP A 449 9.67 -33.66 10.01
C TRP A 449 10.64 -34.61 10.71
N LEU A 450 11.95 -34.48 10.44
CA LEU A 450 12.98 -35.28 11.10
C LEU A 450 13.33 -34.70 12.47
N ASN A 451 13.18 -33.38 12.63
CA ASN A 451 13.43 -32.64 13.85
C ASN A 451 12.36 -31.55 14.02
N GLN A 452 12.05 -31.22 15.27
CA GLN A 452 11.21 -30.06 15.58
C GLN A 452 12.11 -28.85 15.84
N PHE A 453 11.93 -27.82 15.03
CA PHE A 453 12.64 -26.57 15.18
C PHE A 453 11.67 -25.49 15.64
N PRO A 454 11.97 -24.77 16.74
CA PRO A 454 11.26 -23.55 17.06
C PRO A 454 11.36 -22.56 15.90
N GLU A 455 10.31 -21.80 15.66
CA GLU A 455 10.35 -20.74 14.66
C GLU A 455 11.41 -19.67 15.05
N PHE A 456 12.13 -19.17 14.04
CA PHE A 456 13.33 -18.35 14.16
C PHE A 456 14.53 -19.02 14.84
N SER A 457 14.56 -20.35 14.93
CA SER A 457 15.79 -21.05 15.34
C SER A 457 16.77 -21.15 14.18
N PHE A 458 18.05 -20.92 14.49
CA PHE A 458 19.14 -21.15 13.55
C PHE A 458 19.48 -22.65 13.49
N VAL A 459 19.52 -23.18 12.27
CA VAL A 459 19.87 -24.57 11.98
C VAL A 459 21.24 -24.61 11.31
N PRO A 460 22.23 -25.30 11.90
CA PRO A 460 23.55 -25.42 11.29
C PRO A 460 23.49 -26.11 9.92
N GLU A 461 24.40 -25.72 9.03
CA GLU A 461 24.59 -26.34 7.72
C GLU A 461 24.59 -27.88 7.79
N SER A 462 24.03 -28.52 6.76
CA SER A 462 23.98 -29.98 6.62
C SER A 462 23.18 -30.72 7.70
N THR A 463 22.48 -30.01 8.60
CA THR A 463 21.56 -30.63 9.56
C THR A 463 20.30 -31.12 8.84
N PRO A 464 19.91 -32.40 8.94
CA PRO A 464 18.66 -32.88 8.37
C PRO A 464 17.45 -32.25 9.06
N VAL A 465 16.51 -31.72 8.28
CA VAL A 465 15.35 -30.99 8.81
C VAL A 465 14.05 -31.75 8.59
N PHE A 466 13.81 -32.16 7.35
CA PHE A 466 12.67 -32.98 6.98
C PHE A 466 13.06 -33.94 5.86
N ARG A 467 12.19 -34.90 5.57
CA ARG A 467 12.34 -35.86 4.48
C ARG A 467 11.14 -35.77 3.54
N THR A 468 11.37 -36.06 2.25
CA THR A 468 10.31 -36.34 1.28
C THR A 468 10.63 -37.61 0.51
N ASP A 469 9.63 -38.23 -0.14
CA ASP A 469 9.84 -39.43 -0.96
C ASP A 469 10.76 -39.15 -2.16
N GLU A 470 10.69 -37.95 -2.72
CA GLU A 470 11.43 -37.56 -3.93
C GLU A 470 12.89 -37.17 -3.62
N ARG A 471 13.13 -36.41 -2.55
CA ARG A 471 14.46 -35.84 -2.24
C ARG A 471 15.21 -36.61 -1.16
N GLY A 472 14.55 -37.48 -0.41
CA GLY A 472 15.11 -38.04 0.82
C GLY A 472 15.28 -36.95 1.88
N ASP A 473 16.35 -37.01 2.65
CA ASP A 473 16.63 -36.03 3.71
C ASP A 473 16.99 -34.68 3.10
N VAL A 474 16.20 -33.66 3.45
CA VAL A 474 16.47 -32.26 3.10
C VAL A 474 17.26 -31.63 4.24
N LEU A 475 18.44 -31.13 3.90
CA LEU A 475 19.40 -30.56 4.84
C LEU A 475 19.30 -29.02 4.84
N ALA A 476 19.66 -28.40 5.96
CA ALA A 476 19.87 -26.95 6.02
C ALA A 476 20.99 -26.51 5.03
N PRO A 477 20.83 -25.34 4.38
CA PRO A 477 21.73 -24.88 3.32
C PRO A 477 23.16 -24.56 3.80
N GLU A 478 24.07 -24.32 2.85
CA GLU A 478 25.46 -23.89 3.11
C GLU A 478 25.48 -22.64 4.01
N GLY A 479 26.31 -22.65 5.05
CA GLY A 479 26.35 -21.59 6.06
C GLY A 479 25.26 -21.65 7.13
N GLY A 480 24.29 -22.55 7.02
CA GLY A 480 23.14 -22.66 7.91
C GLY A 480 22.08 -21.58 7.67
N ALA A 481 20.90 -21.76 8.26
CA ALA A 481 19.78 -20.84 8.05
C ALA A 481 18.81 -20.83 9.24
N PHE A 482 18.04 -19.75 9.34
CA PHE A 482 16.88 -19.65 10.22
C PHE A 482 15.68 -20.32 9.58
N ILE A 483 14.91 -21.07 10.38
CA ILE A 483 13.60 -21.59 9.98
C ILE A 483 12.53 -20.55 10.32
N VAL A 484 11.76 -20.15 9.31
CA VAL A 484 10.66 -19.18 9.47
C VAL A 484 9.34 -19.86 9.09
N MET A 485 8.29 -19.61 9.89
CA MET A 485 6.93 -20.14 9.72
C MET A 485 6.86 -21.64 9.36
N PRO A 486 7.47 -22.56 10.15
CA PRO A 486 7.35 -23.99 9.88
C PRO A 486 5.90 -24.46 10.09
N THR A 487 5.33 -25.19 9.14
CA THR A 487 3.96 -25.69 9.24
C THR A 487 3.86 -26.78 10.33
N SER A 488 2.89 -26.60 11.21
CA SER A 488 2.51 -27.61 12.21
C SER A 488 1.63 -28.72 11.61
N HIS A 489 0.99 -28.45 10.48
CA HIS A 489 0.09 -29.35 9.78
C HIS A 489 0.46 -29.36 8.29
N PRO A 490 1.45 -30.16 7.88
CA PRO A 490 1.87 -30.24 6.49
C PRO A 490 0.71 -30.67 5.59
N VAL A 491 0.45 -29.90 4.54
CA VAL A 491 -0.54 -30.20 3.49
C VAL A 491 0.19 -30.22 2.16
N ASP A 492 0.08 -31.31 1.41
CA ASP A 492 0.76 -31.48 0.11
C ASP A 492 0.52 -30.27 -0.80
N GLY A 493 1.61 -29.67 -1.28
CA GLY A 493 1.61 -28.50 -2.16
C GLY A 493 1.74 -27.16 -1.45
N GLU A 494 1.42 -27.07 -0.15
CA GLU A 494 1.56 -25.84 0.66
C GLU A 494 3.00 -25.62 1.13
N GLU A 495 3.27 -24.44 1.68
CA GLU A 495 4.56 -24.09 2.27
C GLU A 495 4.85 -24.95 3.52
N ALA A 496 5.99 -25.64 3.52
CA ALA A 496 6.50 -26.38 4.68
C ALA A 496 7.22 -25.45 5.66
N LEU A 497 8.13 -24.61 5.14
CA LEU A 497 8.89 -23.60 5.88
C LEU A 497 9.51 -22.61 4.91
N PHE A 498 10.09 -21.54 5.46
CA PHE A 498 10.93 -20.60 4.75
C PHE A 498 12.35 -20.59 5.32
N TRP A 499 13.34 -20.57 4.44
CA TRP A 499 14.75 -20.42 4.83
C TRP A 499 15.16 -18.96 4.81
N ALA A 500 15.78 -18.49 5.89
CA ALA A 500 16.26 -17.13 5.98
C ALA A 500 17.70 -17.04 6.49
N SER A 501 18.45 -16.07 6.00
CA SER A 501 19.78 -15.70 6.48
C SER A 501 19.71 -14.39 7.28
N ALA A 502 20.60 -14.22 8.26
CA ALA A 502 20.71 -12.94 8.98
C ALA A 502 21.26 -11.85 8.04
N LYS A 503 20.76 -10.62 8.20
CA LYS A 503 21.16 -9.46 7.40
C LYS A 503 22.49 -8.84 7.86
#